data_AF-A0A2D4IWB9-F1
#
_entry.id   AF-A0A2D4IWB9-F1
#
_cell.length_a   1.000
_cell.length_b   1.000
_cell.length_c   1.000
_cell.angle_alpha   90.00
_cell.angle_beta   90.00
_cell.angle_gamma   90.00
#
_symmetry.space_group_name_H-M   'P 1'
#
loop_
_entity.id
_entity.type
_entity.pdbx_description
1 polymer ?
#
loop_
_entity_poly.entity_id
_entity_poly.type
_entity_poly.pdbx_seq_one_letter_code
_entity_poly.pdbx_strand_id
1 'polypeptide(L)'
;MSEGGKNVTLTETFEINDKLMRFFDHCEKFVQDVEDNDTALYEVDAFKESPEMMKIVNKTTRNLCLPAEDLNADLVQVAFFTCSFGLSIKNISSPWCSLFNKEDAKVLEYLNDLKQYWKRAYGYNINSQSSCVLFQDIFKNLDKAVSESKRSKPISSPVIIQFGHAETLQPLLSLMGYFKDKVPLNASNYHSQSKRKFRSGRIVPYAANLLFVLYHCDQARSPKDEYKVQILLNEKLLPFTFSGKTVSLYTKLKNHYKYFLQNCEFAKVCSIKKNGTSIKGTS
;
A
#
# COMPACT_ATOMS: atom_id res chain seq x y z
N MET A 1 6.43 3.19 -53.68
CA MET A 1 5.39 3.29 -52.62
C MET A 1 6.09 3.10 -51.29
N SER A 2 6.56 4.20 -50.71
CA SER A 2 7.22 4.22 -49.41
C SER A 2 6.16 4.32 -48.32
N GLU A 3 6.15 3.35 -47.41
CA GLU A 3 5.34 3.39 -46.19
C GLU A 3 5.85 4.53 -45.30
N GLY A 4 5.03 5.56 -45.15
CA GLY A 4 5.27 6.66 -44.25
C GLY A 4 5.10 6.21 -42.80
N GLY A 5 6.20 5.81 -42.17
CA GLY A 5 6.28 5.67 -40.72
C GLY A 5 5.94 7.01 -40.06
N LYS A 6 4.77 7.10 -39.44
CA LYS A 6 4.43 8.22 -38.57
C LYS A 6 5.29 8.11 -37.33
N ASN A 7 6.31 8.95 -37.22
CA ASN A 7 6.99 9.20 -35.95
C ASN A 7 5.97 9.79 -34.98
N VAL A 8 5.49 8.96 -34.04
CA VAL A 8 4.69 9.42 -32.92
C VAL A 8 5.65 10.10 -31.95
N THR A 9 5.73 11.43 -32.02
CA THR A 9 6.41 12.22 -31.01
C THR A 9 5.54 12.22 -29.75
N LEU A 10 5.86 11.37 -28.78
CA LEU A 10 5.26 11.41 -27.46
C LEU A 10 5.75 12.69 -26.78
N THR A 11 4.95 13.75 -26.78
CA THR A 11 5.16 14.89 -25.88
C THR A 11 4.73 14.44 -24.49
N GLU A 12 5.61 13.73 -23.80
CA GLU A 12 5.43 13.34 -22.40
C GLU A 12 5.48 14.62 -21.54
N THR A 13 4.34 14.97 -20.97
CA THR A 13 4.25 16.03 -19.98
C THR A 13 4.36 15.38 -18.60
N PHE A 14 5.47 15.63 -17.91
CA PHE A 14 5.67 15.17 -16.55
C PHE A 14 5.04 16.19 -15.59
N GLU A 15 4.04 15.77 -14.83
CA GLU A 15 3.41 16.57 -13.78
C GLU A 15 3.82 16.03 -12.40
N ILE A 16 4.28 16.90 -11.52
CA ILE A 16 4.50 16.57 -10.11
C ILE A 16 3.21 16.90 -9.36
N ASN A 17 2.56 15.88 -8.81
CA ASN A 17 1.30 16.01 -8.09
C ASN A 17 1.36 15.33 -6.72
N ASP A 18 2.07 15.94 -5.78
CA ASP A 18 2.25 15.41 -4.43
C ASP A 18 0.94 15.33 -3.64
N LYS A 19 -0.03 16.22 -3.92
CA LYS A 19 -1.37 16.14 -3.31
C LYS A 19 -2.06 14.82 -3.62
N LEU A 20 -1.83 14.27 -4.82
CA LEU A 20 -2.40 12.99 -5.26
C LEU A 20 -1.53 11.80 -4.87
N MET A 21 -0.21 11.88 -5.07
CA MET A 21 0.70 10.74 -4.92
C MET A 21 1.30 10.63 -3.51
N ARG A 22 1.31 11.71 -2.75
CA ARG A 22 1.76 11.80 -1.34
C ARG A 22 0.64 12.32 -0.43
N PHE A 23 -0.60 11.91 -0.71
CA PHE A 23 -1.79 12.31 0.06
C PHE A 23 -1.61 12.17 1.59
N PHE A 24 -0.80 11.21 2.04
CA PHE A 24 -0.54 10.96 3.46
C PHE A 24 0.23 12.10 4.14
N ASP A 25 1.16 12.75 3.45
CA ASP A 25 1.90 13.92 3.97
C ASP A 25 0.99 15.15 4.12
N HIS A 26 -0.09 15.20 3.33
CA HIS A 26 -1.05 16.31 3.31
C HIS A 26 -2.30 16.04 4.16
N CYS A 27 -2.32 14.92 4.89
CA CYS A 27 -3.45 14.53 5.72
C CYS A 27 -3.16 14.84 7.19
N GLU A 28 -3.53 16.04 7.68
CA GLU A 28 -3.21 16.50 9.03
C GLU A 28 -3.58 15.48 10.12
N LYS A 29 -4.76 14.89 10.03
CA LYS A 29 -5.20 13.84 10.95
C LYS A 29 -4.30 12.61 10.93
N PHE A 30 -3.81 12.18 9.77
CA PHE A 30 -2.89 11.04 9.70
C PHE A 30 -1.54 11.39 10.32
N VAL A 31 -1.03 12.58 10.01
CA VAL A 31 0.23 13.09 10.57
C VAL A 31 0.13 13.11 12.10
N GLN A 32 -0.92 13.73 12.64
CA GLN A 32 -1.10 13.81 14.09
C GLN A 32 -1.39 12.45 14.75
N ASP A 33 -2.34 11.67 14.23
CA ASP A 33 -2.83 10.46 14.93
C ASP A 33 -1.85 9.28 14.78
N VAL A 34 -0.97 9.29 13.77
CA VAL A 34 -0.16 8.13 13.38
C VAL A 34 1.32 8.46 13.16
N GLU A 35 1.66 9.49 12.37
CA GLU A 35 3.07 9.78 12.04
C GLU A 35 3.83 10.34 13.25
N ASP A 36 3.25 11.32 13.92
CA ASP A 36 3.81 12.06 15.06
C ASP A 36 3.34 11.49 16.41
N ASN A 37 2.56 10.40 16.40
CA ASN A 37 2.07 9.76 17.61
C ASN A 37 2.99 8.61 18.01
N ASP A 38 3.76 8.81 19.08
CA ASP A 38 4.70 7.83 19.63
C ASP A 38 4.04 6.49 20.00
N THR A 39 2.74 6.49 20.31
CA THR A 39 2.02 5.26 20.67
C THR A 39 1.47 4.50 19.46
N ALA A 40 1.51 5.10 18.27
CA ALA A 40 0.89 4.51 17.07
C ALA A 40 1.56 3.21 16.60
N LEU A 41 2.82 3.00 17.00
CA LEU A 41 3.60 1.81 16.68
C LEU A 41 3.90 0.93 17.89
N TYR A 42 3.07 1.01 18.94
CA TYR A 42 3.20 0.19 20.14
C TYR A 42 3.45 -1.30 19.84
N GLU A 43 2.71 -1.88 18.88
CA GLU A 43 2.86 -3.30 18.52
C GLU A 43 4.21 -3.62 17.88
N VAL A 44 4.85 -2.65 17.22
CA VAL A 44 6.22 -2.80 16.69
C VAL A 44 7.20 -2.83 17.85
N ASP A 45 7.10 -1.87 18.77
CA ASP A 45 8.03 -1.74 19.90
C ASP A 45 7.88 -2.90 20.89
N ALA A 46 6.65 -3.32 21.17
CA ALA A 46 6.38 -4.53 21.96
C ALA A 46 6.96 -5.79 21.30
N PHE A 47 6.95 -5.89 19.97
CA PHE A 47 7.53 -7.04 19.27
C PHE A 47 9.06 -7.02 19.25
N LYS A 48 9.69 -5.84 19.28
CA LYS A 48 11.16 -5.73 19.39
C LYS A 48 11.70 -6.38 20.67
N GLU A 49 10.92 -6.31 21.75
CA GLU A 49 11.24 -6.90 23.06
C GLU A 49 10.72 -8.35 23.22
N SER A 50 10.11 -8.93 22.19
CA SER A 50 9.55 -10.29 22.24
C SER A 50 10.65 -11.36 22.39
N PRO A 51 10.34 -12.54 22.97
CA PRO A 51 11.27 -13.66 23.03
C PRO A 51 11.83 -14.07 21.66
N GLU A 52 11.01 -13.98 20.61
CA GLU A 52 11.39 -14.29 19.24
C GLU A 52 12.45 -13.33 18.71
N MET A 53 12.28 -12.03 18.94
CA MET A 53 13.23 -11.01 18.49
C MET A 53 14.50 -11.03 19.35
N MET A 54 14.37 -11.13 20.67
CA MET A 54 15.51 -11.20 21.60
C MET A 54 16.38 -12.44 21.37
N LYS A 55 15.79 -13.56 20.92
CA LYS A 55 16.57 -14.72 20.47
C LYS A 55 17.49 -14.38 19.30
N ILE A 56 17.04 -13.57 18.34
CA ILE A 56 17.83 -13.14 17.19
C ILE A 56 18.90 -12.14 17.63
N VAL A 57 18.55 -11.16 18.46
CA VAL A 57 19.51 -10.21 19.03
C VAL A 57 20.67 -10.97 19.71
N ASN A 58 20.34 -11.84 20.66
CA ASN A 58 21.35 -12.64 21.39
C ASN A 58 22.18 -13.57 20.47
N LYS A 59 21.59 -14.07 19.39
CA LYS A 59 22.31 -14.87 18.40
C LYS A 59 23.29 -14.00 17.60
N THR A 60 22.84 -12.85 17.10
CA THR A 60 23.65 -11.93 16.31
C THR A 60 24.78 -11.32 17.13
N THR A 61 24.52 -10.90 18.37
CA THR A 61 25.56 -10.41 19.31
C THR A 61 26.68 -11.43 19.50
N ARG A 62 26.33 -12.71 19.73
CA ARG A 62 27.31 -13.80 19.88
C ARG A 62 28.10 -14.04 18.60
N ASN A 63 27.45 -14.03 17.44
CA ASN A 63 28.11 -14.25 16.15
C ASN A 63 29.08 -13.11 15.79
N LEU A 64 28.80 -11.89 16.25
CA LEU A 64 29.64 -10.71 16.03
C LEU A 64 30.66 -10.45 17.14
N CYS A 65 30.65 -11.26 18.21
CA CYS A 65 31.51 -11.10 19.39
C CYS A 65 31.40 -9.70 20.04
N LEU A 66 30.19 -9.15 20.11
CA LEU A 66 29.91 -7.83 20.72
C LEU A 66 29.44 -7.96 22.18
N PRO A 67 29.62 -6.92 23.02
CA PRO A 67 28.92 -6.76 24.29
C PRO A 67 27.39 -6.82 24.13
N ALA A 68 26.68 -7.27 25.17
CA ALA A 68 25.23 -7.48 25.09
C ALA A 68 24.45 -6.16 24.97
N GLU A 69 24.99 -5.11 25.57
CA GLU A 69 24.47 -3.74 25.59
C GLU A 69 24.62 -3.00 24.25
N ASP A 70 25.50 -3.47 23.35
CA ASP A 70 25.85 -2.76 22.12
C ASP A 70 24.90 -3.07 20.95
N LEU A 71 24.02 -4.06 21.09
CA LEU A 71 23.13 -4.48 20.02
C LEU A 71 21.67 -4.62 20.51
N ASN A 72 20.76 -3.96 19.80
CA ASN A 72 19.33 -4.04 20.03
C ASN A 72 18.57 -4.49 18.76
N ALA A 73 17.25 -4.67 18.88
CA ALA A 73 16.40 -5.11 17.78
C ALA A 73 16.46 -4.19 16.55
N ASP A 74 16.58 -2.88 16.76
CA ASP A 74 16.66 -1.90 15.67
C ASP A 74 17.97 -2.04 14.87
N LEU A 75 19.11 -2.18 15.56
CA LEU A 75 20.40 -2.42 14.89
C LEU A 75 20.45 -3.76 14.17
N VAL A 76 19.83 -4.81 14.73
CA VAL A 76 19.67 -6.11 14.05
C VAL A 76 18.82 -5.97 12.80
N GLN A 77 17.75 -5.19 12.84
CA GLN A 77 16.92 -4.91 11.68
C GLN A 77 17.72 -4.15 10.60
N VAL A 78 18.58 -3.19 10.98
CA VAL A 78 19.49 -2.50 10.04
C VAL A 78 20.46 -3.48 9.38
N ALA A 79 21.05 -4.40 10.13
CA ALA A 79 21.92 -5.45 9.57
C ALA A 79 21.16 -6.33 8.56
N PHE A 80 19.92 -6.71 8.88
CA PHE A 80 19.07 -7.48 7.97
C PHE A 80 18.73 -6.71 6.69
N PHE A 81 18.37 -5.43 6.79
CA PHE A 81 18.11 -4.60 5.61
C PHE A 81 19.35 -4.33 4.78
N THR A 82 20.52 -4.20 5.40
CA THR A 82 21.80 -4.07 4.68
C THR A 82 22.04 -5.29 3.79
N CYS A 83 21.80 -6.50 4.31
CA CYS A 83 21.79 -7.71 3.50
C CYS A 83 20.73 -7.65 2.38
N SER A 84 19.47 -7.36 2.74
CA SER A 84 18.34 -7.38 1.82
C SER A 84 18.53 -6.42 0.64
N PHE A 85 18.99 -5.20 0.89
CA PHE A 85 19.23 -4.19 -0.15
C PHE A 85 20.44 -4.54 -1.01
N GLY A 86 21.53 -5.02 -0.40
CA GLY A 86 22.69 -5.50 -1.14
C GLY A 86 22.32 -6.61 -2.13
N LEU A 87 21.51 -7.57 -1.69
CA LEU A 87 21.06 -8.67 -2.52
C LEU A 87 20.05 -8.22 -3.58
N SER A 88 19.01 -7.49 -3.21
CA SER A 88 17.91 -7.15 -4.12
C SER A 88 18.26 -6.08 -5.16
N ILE A 89 19.12 -5.11 -4.83
CA ILE A 89 19.45 -3.98 -5.71
C ILE A 89 20.74 -4.24 -6.47
N LYS A 90 21.76 -4.81 -5.81
CA LYS A 90 23.10 -4.98 -6.38
C LYS A 90 23.43 -6.43 -6.73
N ASN A 91 22.56 -7.38 -6.42
CA ASN A 91 22.84 -8.82 -6.55
C ASN A 91 24.09 -9.25 -5.77
N ILE A 92 24.35 -8.62 -4.61
CA ILE A 92 25.50 -8.90 -3.75
C ILE A 92 25.03 -9.63 -2.49
N SER A 93 25.52 -10.85 -2.30
CA SER A 93 25.40 -11.56 -1.03
C SER A 93 26.47 -11.06 -0.05
N SER A 94 26.14 -10.04 0.74
CA SER A 94 27.08 -9.49 1.73
C SER A 94 27.24 -10.39 2.97
N PRO A 95 28.33 -10.27 3.75
CA PRO A 95 28.49 -10.98 5.02
C PRO A 95 27.35 -10.76 6.01
N TRP A 96 26.63 -9.63 5.93
CA TRP A 96 25.44 -9.40 6.75
C TRP A 96 24.36 -10.46 6.55
N CYS A 97 24.29 -11.08 5.36
CA CYS A 97 23.33 -12.14 5.07
C CYS A 97 23.62 -13.45 5.82
N SER A 98 24.88 -13.73 6.16
CA SER A 98 25.24 -14.98 6.86
C SER A 98 24.83 -14.97 8.34
N LEU A 99 24.51 -13.81 8.90
CA LEU A 99 24.03 -13.66 10.27
C LEU A 99 22.63 -14.27 10.47
N PHE A 100 21.83 -14.33 9.40
CA PHE A 100 20.42 -14.67 9.46
C PHE A 100 20.12 -15.95 8.70
N ASN A 101 19.40 -16.85 9.34
CA ASN A 101 18.80 -18.00 8.66
C ASN A 101 17.33 -17.69 8.29
N LYS A 102 16.69 -18.65 7.63
CA LYS A 102 15.29 -18.52 7.18
C LYS A 102 14.30 -18.27 8.31
N GLU A 103 14.50 -18.85 9.49
CA GLU A 103 13.60 -18.63 10.62
C GLU A 103 13.80 -17.24 11.23
N ASP A 104 15.04 -16.76 11.32
CA ASP A 104 15.32 -15.37 11.74
C ASP A 104 14.66 -14.37 10.76
N ALA A 105 14.79 -14.63 9.46
CA ALA A 105 14.19 -13.78 8.42
C ALA A 105 12.66 -13.73 8.50
N LYS A 106 11.97 -14.78 8.97
CA LYS A 106 10.51 -14.76 9.17
C LYS A 106 10.08 -13.86 10.33
N VAL A 107 10.86 -13.85 11.42
CA VAL A 107 10.60 -12.96 12.56
C VAL A 107 10.83 -11.51 12.15
N LEU A 108 11.94 -11.24 11.44
CA LEU A 108 12.26 -9.91 10.92
C LEU A 108 11.24 -9.43 9.86
N GLU A 109 10.76 -10.33 8.99
CA GLU A 109 9.64 -10.07 8.07
C GLU A 109 8.39 -9.68 8.85
N TYR A 110 8.08 -10.38 9.95
CA TYR A 110 6.91 -10.09 10.77
C TYR A 110 7.02 -8.73 11.49
N LEU A 111 8.21 -8.39 12.02
CA LEU A 111 8.47 -7.07 12.60
C LEU A 111 8.23 -5.95 11.58
N ASN A 112 8.71 -6.13 10.33
CA ASN A 112 8.44 -5.17 9.27
C ASN A 112 6.95 -5.13 8.87
N ASP A 113 6.29 -6.29 8.82
CA ASP A 113 4.85 -6.36 8.56
C ASP A 113 4.03 -5.63 9.61
N LEU A 114 4.39 -5.73 10.90
CA LEU A 114 3.74 -4.96 11.96
C LEU A 114 3.87 -3.46 11.70
N LYS A 115 5.08 -2.99 11.37
CA LYS A 115 5.32 -1.58 11.05
C LYS A 115 4.45 -1.11 9.90
N GLN A 116 4.41 -1.86 8.79
CA GLN A 116 3.59 -1.49 7.63
C GLN A 116 2.09 -1.62 7.90
N TYR A 117 1.68 -2.63 8.68
CA TYR A 117 0.28 -2.85 9.06
C TYR A 117 -0.25 -1.66 9.86
N TRP A 118 0.46 -1.28 10.91
CA TRP A 118 0.05 -0.23 11.84
C TRP A 118 0.23 1.18 11.26
N LYS A 119 1.34 1.42 10.56
CA LYS A 119 1.67 2.75 10.03
C LYS A 119 0.96 3.10 8.72
N ARG A 120 0.73 2.12 7.83
CA ARG A 120 0.33 2.39 6.43
C ARG A 120 -0.86 1.57 5.93
N ALA A 121 -1.44 0.68 6.75
CA ALA A 121 -2.54 -0.19 6.32
C ALA A 121 -3.71 -0.22 7.30
N TYR A 122 -3.90 -1.32 8.02
CA TYR A 122 -5.12 -1.62 8.77
C TYR A 122 -5.06 -1.24 10.26
N GLY A 123 -3.94 -0.71 10.76
CA GLY A 123 -3.82 -0.27 12.15
C GLY A 123 -4.80 0.85 12.52
N TYR A 124 -4.91 1.85 11.64
CA TYR A 124 -5.81 2.99 11.84
C TYR A 124 -6.67 3.24 10.62
N ASN A 125 -7.93 3.61 10.84
CA ASN A 125 -8.87 3.90 9.76
C ASN A 125 -8.34 5.00 8.83
N ILE A 126 -7.68 6.02 9.39
CA ILE A 126 -7.16 7.17 8.63
C ILE A 126 -6.10 6.77 7.60
N ASN A 127 -5.30 5.72 7.87
CA ASN A 127 -4.28 5.21 6.96
C ASN A 127 -4.90 4.96 5.58
N SER A 128 -5.89 4.05 5.52
CA SER A 128 -6.59 3.74 4.27
C SER A 128 -7.43 4.90 3.75
N GLN A 129 -8.14 5.63 4.62
CA GLN A 129 -9.05 6.71 4.20
C GLN A 129 -8.33 7.88 3.54
N SER A 130 -7.10 8.20 3.95
CA SER A 130 -6.30 9.27 3.33
C SER A 130 -6.04 9.04 1.83
N SER A 131 -6.01 7.77 1.38
CA SER A 131 -5.80 7.41 -0.02
C SER A 131 -7.01 7.61 -0.94
N CYS A 132 -8.15 8.05 -0.39
CA CYS A 132 -9.40 8.07 -1.13
C CYS A 132 -9.38 9.05 -2.31
N VAL A 133 -8.53 10.09 -2.28
CA VAL A 133 -8.32 11.01 -3.42
C VAL A 133 -7.72 10.31 -4.63
N LEU A 134 -6.71 9.47 -4.41
CA LEU A 134 -6.11 8.65 -5.46
C LEU A 134 -7.11 7.63 -5.99
N PHE A 135 -7.88 7.02 -5.09
CA PHE A 135 -8.94 6.10 -5.47
C PHE A 135 -10.01 6.77 -6.35
N GLN A 136 -10.46 7.99 -6.01
CA GLN A 136 -11.40 8.76 -6.82
C GLN A 136 -10.80 9.15 -8.18
N ASP A 137 -9.53 9.54 -8.22
CA ASP A 137 -8.85 9.91 -9.46
C ASP A 137 -8.78 8.75 -10.47
N ILE A 138 -8.44 7.53 -9.99
CA ILE A 138 -8.45 6.32 -10.82
C ILE A 138 -9.84 6.12 -11.46
N PHE A 139 -10.91 6.18 -10.66
CA PHE A 139 -12.28 5.98 -11.17
C PHE A 139 -12.76 7.13 -12.06
N LYS A 140 -12.34 8.37 -11.79
CA LYS A 140 -12.62 9.53 -12.66
C LYS A 140 -12.05 9.31 -14.05
N ASN A 141 -10.82 8.79 -14.16
CA ASN A 141 -10.17 8.50 -15.43
C ASN A 141 -10.86 7.33 -16.16
N LEU A 142 -11.19 6.25 -15.45
CA LEU A 142 -11.97 5.14 -16.01
C LEU A 142 -13.35 5.60 -16.51
N ASP A 143 -14.05 6.44 -15.74
CA ASP A 143 -15.34 7.01 -16.12
C ASP A 143 -15.25 7.91 -17.35
N LYS A 144 -14.19 8.71 -17.46
CA LYS A 144 -13.92 9.53 -18.64
C LYS A 144 -13.75 8.66 -19.89
N ALA A 145 -12.95 7.61 -19.81
CA ALA A 145 -12.75 6.67 -20.92
C ALA A 145 -14.06 5.98 -21.34
N VAL A 146 -14.87 5.51 -20.38
CA VAL A 146 -16.21 4.96 -20.67
C VAL A 146 -17.10 6.00 -21.36
N SER A 147 -17.12 7.24 -20.87
CA SER A 147 -17.95 8.30 -21.45
C SER A 147 -17.51 8.70 -22.86
N GLU A 148 -16.20 8.71 -23.15
CA GLU A 148 -15.66 9.01 -24.47
C GLU A 148 -16.00 7.88 -25.45
N SER A 149 -15.76 6.63 -25.04
CA SER A 149 -16.10 5.43 -25.81
C SER A 149 -17.59 5.38 -26.17
N LYS A 150 -18.51 5.63 -25.22
CA LYS A 150 -19.96 5.68 -25.48
C LYS A 150 -20.40 6.78 -26.45
N ARG A 151 -19.61 7.84 -26.58
CA ARG A 151 -19.86 8.95 -27.52
C ARG A 151 -19.12 8.73 -28.85
N SER A 152 -18.54 7.56 -29.06
CA SER A 152 -17.69 7.24 -30.21
C SER A 152 -16.56 8.26 -30.42
N LYS A 153 -16.03 8.82 -29.31
CA LYS A 153 -14.89 9.73 -29.33
C LYS A 153 -13.59 8.95 -29.09
N PRO A 154 -12.46 9.40 -29.67
CA PRO A 154 -11.15 8.89 -29.30
C PRO A 154 -10.92 9.00 -27.79
N ILE A 155 -10.31 7.98 -27.20
CA ILE A 155 -9.94 8.00 -25.77
C ILE A 155 -8.79 8.97 -25.59
N SER A 156 -9.02 10.03 -24.81
CA SER A 156 -8.04 11.11 -24.64
C SER A 156 -6.80 10.70 -23.84
N SER A 157 -6.97 9.74 -22.93
CA SER A 157 -5.90 9.23 -22.05
C SER A 157 -5.99 7.70 -22.00
N PRO A 158 -5.55 6.98 -23.05
CA PRO A 158 -5.66 5.53 -23.12
C PRO A 158 -4.75 4.81 -22.12
N VAL A 159 -3.67 5.48 -21.69
CA VAL A 159 -2.74 5.02 -20.66
C VAL A 159 -2.47 6.17 -19.71
N ILE A 160 -2.52 5.90 -18.41
CA ILE A 160 -2.15 6.83 -17.35
C ILE A 160 -1.16 6.11 -16.44
N ILE A 161 0.03 6.69 -16.26
CA ILE A 161 1.10 6.11 -15.46
C ILE A 161 1.36 7.06 -14.30
N GLN A 162 1.23 6.55 -13.08
CA GLN A 162 1.42 7.30 -11.85
C GLN A 162 2.54 6.65 -11.05
N PHE A 163 3.53 7.44 -10.63
CA PHE A 163 4.65 6.97 -9.81
C PHE A 163 4.49 7.50 -8.39
N GLY A 164 4.60 6.61 -7.42
CA GLY A 164 4.49 6.92 -6.00
C GLY A 164 5.39 6.00 -5.19
N HIS A 165 5.12 5.92 -3.89
CA HIS A 165 5.89 5.11 -2.95
C HIS A 165 5.10 3.88 -2.51
N ALA A 166 5.76 2.99 -1.75
CA ALA A 166 5.06 1.90 -1.06
C ALA A 166 3.95 2.46 -0.14
N GLU A 167 4.22 3.61 0.47
CA GLU A 167 3.30 4.40 1.29
C GLU A 167 2.12 5.00 0.51
N THR A 168 2.20 5.07 -0.82
CA THR A 168 1.07 5.45 -1.68
C THR A 168 0.17 4.25 -1.96
N LEU A 169 0.79 3.13 -2.35
CA LEU A 169 0.07 1.93 -2.82
C LEU A 169 -0.54 1.12 -1.66
N GLN A 170 0.16 1.02 -0.54
CA GLN A 170 -0.25 0.20 0.60
C GLN A 170 -1.60 0.68 1.21
N PRO A 171 -1.79 1.99 1.50
CA PRO A 171 -3.10 2.50 1.93
C PRO A 171 -4.22 2.30 0.92
N LEU A 172 -3.94 2.46 -0.38
CA LEU A 172 -4.92 2.29 -1.46
C LEU A 172 -5.44 0.85 -1.51
N LEU A 173 -4.54 -0.13 -1.46
CA LEU A 173 -4.92 -1.55 -1.38
C LEU A 173 -5.72 -1.85 -0.11
N SER A 174 -5.37 -1.22 1.02
CA SER A 174 -6.11 -1.36 2.26
C SER A 174 -7.52 -0.77 2.17
N LEU A 175 -7.69 0.40 1.53
CA LEU A 175 -8.99 1.03 1.25
C LEU A 175 -9.88 0.12 0.40
N MET A 176 -9.29 -0.57 -0.58
CA MET A 176 -9.95 -1.56 -1.42
C MET A 176 -10.26 -2.88 -0.69
N GLY A 177 -9.82 -3.04 0.56
CA GLY A 177 -10.10 -4.22 1.39
C GLY A 177 -9.20 -5.42 1.10
N TYR A 178 -8.07 -5.23 0.43
CA TYR A 178 -7.13 -6.30 0.11
C TYR A 178 -6.19 -6.67 1.25
N PHE A 179 -5.92 -7.97 1.39
CA PHE A 179 -4.97 -8.52 2.37
C PHE A 179 -5.33 -8.27 3.84
N LYS A 180 -6.60 -7.98 4.14
CA LYS A 180 -7.08 -7.89 5.52
C LYS A 180 -7.16 -9.27 6.17
N ASP A 181 -6.40 -9.45 7.25
CA ASP A 181 -6.48 -10.62 8.12
C ASP A 181 -7.74 -10.59 8.99
N LYS A 182 -8.19 -11.79 9.41
CA LYS A 182 -9.36 -11.92 10.31
C LYS A 182 -9.05 -11.37 11.69
N VAL A 183 -7.85 -11.68 12.20
CA VAL A 183 -7.31 -11.16 13.45
C VAL A 183 -6.24 -10.14 13.09
N PRO A 184 -6.26 -8.92 13.64
CA PRO A 184 -5.20 -7.94 13.41
C PRO A 184 -3.81 -8.48 13.78
N LEU A 185 -2.78 -8.06 13.06
CA LEU A 185 -1.40 -8.39 13.41
C LEU A 185 -1.01 -7.61 14.66
N ASN A 186 -0.44 -8.28 15.64
CA ASN A 186 0.04 -7.67 16.88
C ASN A 186 1.34 -8.37 17.35
N ALA A 187 1.97 -7.82 18.39
CA ALA A 187 3.23 -8.33 18.93
C ALA A 187 3.11 -9.76 19.49
N SER A 188 1.93 -10.16 19.98
CA SER A 188 1.74 -11.45 20.67
C SER A 188 1.33 -12.60 19.75
N ASN A 189 0.99 -12.34 18.50
CA ASN A 189 0.37 -13.35 17.62
C ASN A 189 1.24 -13.82 16.43
N TYR A 190 2.56 -13.59 16.46
CA TYR A 190 3.49 -14.06 15.42
C TYR A 190 3.29 -15.53 15.03
N HIS A 191 3.23 -16.43 16.03
CA HIS A 191 3.10 -17.86 15.79
C HIS A 191 1.77 -18.26 15.11
N SER A 192 0.65 -17.66 15.53
CA SER A 192 -0.66 -17.92 14.93
C SER A 192 -0.85 -17.22 13.57
N GLN A 193 -0.05 -16.18 13.29
CA GLN A 193 -0.03 -15.42 12.04
C GLN A 193 0.96 -15.95 10.99
N SER A 194 1.41 -17.20 11.11
CA SER A 194 2.30 -17.84 10.12
C SER A 194 1.69 -17.86 8.69
N LYS A 195 0.36 -17.93 8.57
CA LYS A 195 -0.40 -17.92 7.30
C LYS A 195 -1.15 -16.59 7.05
N ARG A 196 -0.72 -15.50 7.69
CA ARG A 196 -1.30 -14.16 7.48
C ARG A 196 -1.34 -13.79 6.00
N LYS A 197 -2.39 -13.05 5.62
CA LYS A 197 -2.56 -12.46 4.30
C LYS A 197 -1.70 -11.21 4.16
N PHE A 198 -1.58 -10.42 5.22
CA PHE A 198 -0.78 -9.20 5.22
C PHE A 198 0.71 -9.53 5.29
N ARG A 199 1.38 -9.47 4.14
CA ARG A 199 2.83 -9.62 3.99
C ARG A 199 3.35 -8.48 3.12
N SER A 200 3.77 -7.39 3.74
CA SER A 200 4.18 -6.13 3.09
C SER A 200 5.16 -6.38 1.93
N GLY A 201 6.21 -7.21 2.15
CA GLY A 201 7.20 -7.53 1.11
C GLY A 201 6.67 -8.31 -0.10
N ARG A 202 5.44 -8.85 -0.04
CA ARG A 202 4.74 -9.47 -1.18
C ARG A 202 3.69 -8.56 -1.80
N ILE A 203 3.22 -7.57 -1.05
CA ILE A 203 2.19 -6.62 -1.46
C ILE A 203 2.85 -5.45 -2.19
N VAL A 204 3.83 -4.82 -1.54
CA VAL A 204 4.57 -3.64 -2.02
C VAL A 204 6.09 -3.90 -2.04
N PRO A 205 6.61 -4.89 -2.79
CA PRO A 205 8.04 -5.01 -3.04
C PRO A 205 8.60 -3.81 -3.82
N TYR A 206 9.91 -3.77 -4.03
CA TYR A 206 10.49 -2.84 -5.01
C TYR A 206 9.83 -3.01 -6.38
N ALA A 207 9.57 -1.89 -7.05
CA ALA A 207 8.85 -1.83 -8.32
C ALA A 207 7.42 -2.42 -8.28
N ALA A 208 6.79 -2.45 -7.11
CA ALA A 208 5.39 -2.83 -7.00
C ALA A 208 4.50 -1.95 -7.88
N ASN A 209 3.49 -2.56 -8.50
CA ASN A 209 2.60 -1.91 -9.43
C ASN A 209 1.16 -2.41 -9.27
N LEU A 210 0.21 -1.50 -9.47
CA LEU A 210 -1.22 -1.79 -9.47
C LEU A 210 -1.81 -1.26 -10.77
N LEU A 211 -2.33 -2.16 -11.59
CA LEU A 211 -2.88 -1.84 -12.90
C LEU A 211 -4.38 -2.09 -12.92
N PHE A 212 -5.15 -1.10 -13.38
CA PHE A 212 -6.56 -1.26 -13.73
C PHE A 212 -6.67 -1.30 -15.24
N VAL A 213 -7.22 -2.39 -15.79
CA VAL A 213 -7.44 -2.54 -17.23
C VAL A 213 -8.92 -2.50 -17.51
N LEU A 214 -9.36 -1.51 -18.29
CA LEU A 214 -10.73 -1.34 -18.74
C LEU A 214 -10.89 -1.89 -20.16
N TYR A 215 -11.83 -2.80 -20.33
CA TYR A 215 -12.16 -3.40 -21.61
C TYR A 215 -13.51 -2.90 -22.10
N HIS A 216 -13.60 -2.58 -23.39
CA HIS A 216 -14.86 -2.49 -24.13
C HIS A 216 -15.11 -3.86 -24.78
N CYS A 217 -16.30 -4.42 -24.61
CA CYS A 217 -16.67 -5.76 -25.08
C CYS A 217 -17.66 -5.67 -26.24
N ASP A 218 -17.20 -5.88 -27.47
CA ASP A 218 -18.04 -5.79 -28.69
C ASP A 218 -19.22 -6.76 -28.70
N GLN A 219 -19.08 -7.91 -28.04
CA GLN A 219 -20.10 -8.97 -27.97
C GLN A 219 -20.92 -8.94 -26.68
N ALA A 220 -21.10 -7.75 -26.09
CA ALA A 220 -21.89 -7.60 -24.87
C ALA A 220 -23.37 -7.94 -25.10
N ARG A 221 -23.93 -8.78 -24.23
CA ARG A 221 -25.35 -9.21 -24.32
C ARG A 221 -26.33 -8.12 -23.85
N SER A 222 -25.83 -7.12 -23.14
CA SER A 222 -26.60 -5.96 -22.70
C SER A 222 -25.70 -4.73 -22.57
N PRO A 223 -26.25 -3.50 -22.59
CA PRO A 223 -25.46 -2.28 -22.37
C PRO A 223 -24.73 -2.23 -21.02
N LYS A 224 -25.13 -3.06 -20.05
CA LYS A 224 -24.49 -3.16 -18.73
C LYS A 224 -23.25 -4.06 -18.76
N ASP A 225 -23.13 -4.92 -19.76
CA ASP A 225 -22.04 -5.89 -19.95
C ASP A 225 -20.92 -5.35 -20.86
N GLU A 226 -21.11 -4.15 -21.39
CA GLU A 226 -20.25 -3.49 -22.38
C GLU A 226 -18.85 -3.17 -21.85
N TYR A 227 -18.73 -2.88 -20.54
CA TYR A 227 -17.45 -2.55 -19.93
C TYR A 227 -17.08 -3.51 -18.80
N LYS A 228 -15.89 -4.10 -18.94
CA LYS A 228 -15.31 -5.01 -17.93
C LYS A 228 -13.99 -4.46 -17.43
N VAL A 229 -13.63 -4.87 -16.22
CA VAL A 229 -12.39 -4.43 -15.57
C VAL A 229 -11.64 -5.62 -15.00
N GLN A 230 -10.33 -5.58 -15.15
CA GLN A 230 -9.38 -6.43 -14.43
C GLN A 230 -8.46 -5.55 -13.59
N ILE A 231 -7.98 -6.10 -12.49
CA ILE A 231 -6.96 -5.47 -11.65
C ILE A 231 -5.77 -6.43 -11.59
N LEU A 232 -4.57 -5.91 -11.76
CA LEU A 232 -3.33 -6.66 -11.57
C LEU A 232 -2.52 -6.00 -10.47
N LEU A 233 -1.98 -6.80 -9.55
CA LEU A 233 -1.01 -6.35 -8.56
C LEU A 233 0.27 -7.15 -8.78
N ASN A 234 1.38 -6.44 -9.00
CA ASN A 234 2.68 -7.04 -9.31
C ASN A 234 2.53 -8.05 -10.46
N GLU A 235 1.97 -7.57 -11.57
CA GLU A 235 1.74 -8.30 -12.83
C GLU A 235 0.84 -9.56 -12.71
N LYS A 236 0.19 -9.77 -11.56
CA LYS A 236 -0.69 -10.91 -11.33
C LYS A 236 -2.13 -10.46 -11.20
N LEU A 237 -3.02 -11.18 -11.90
CA LEU A 237 -4.46 -10.95 -11.79
C LEU A 237 -4.90 -11.00 -10.31
N LEU A 238 -5.47 -9.90 -9.84
CA LEU A 238 -5.94 -9.71 -8.49
C LEU A 238 -7.45 -10.02 -8.42
N PRO A 239 -7.87 -11.09 -7.72
CA PRO A 239 -9.28 -11.41 -7.60
C PRO A 239 -10.05 -10.30 -6.88
N PHE A 240 -11.25 -9.95 -7.34
CA PHE A 240 -12.11 -8.97 -6.69
C PHE A 240 -12.59 -9.48 -5.32
N THR A 241 -12.40 -8.69 -4.27
CA THR A 241 -12.74 -9.04 -2.87
C THR A 241 -14.19 -9.50 -2.67
N PHE A 242 -15.13 -8.91 -3.42
CA PHE A 242 -16.56 -9.20 -3.36
C PHE A 242 -17.03 -10.40 -4.18
N SER A 243 -16.17 -11.01 -5.01
CA SER A 243 -16.60 -12.11 -5.89
C SER A 243 -15.60 -13.24 -6.09
N GLY A 244 -14.33 -13.05 -5.75
CA GLY A 244 -13.26 -14.01 -6.00
C GLY A 244 -12.89 -14.20 -7.48
N LYS A 245 -13.54 -13.49 -8.41
CA LYS A 245 -13.24 -13.54 -9.85
C LYS A 245 -12.17 -12.52 -10.21
N THR A 246 -11.45 -12.72 -11.31
CA THR A 246 -10.42 -11.80 -11.82
C THR A 246 -10.93 -10.82 -12.87
N VAL A 247 -12.19 -10.97 -13.30
CA VAL A 247 -12.89 -10.07 -14.22
C VAL A 247 -14.23 -9.68 -13.59
N SER A 248 -14.57 -8.40 -13.63
CA SER A 248 -15.87 -7.90 -13.17
C SER A 248 -16.45 -6.91 -14.17
N LEU A 249 -17.77 -6.74 -14.15
CA LEU A 249 -18.40 -5.59 -14.78
C LEU A 249 -17.88 -4.31 -14.11
N TYR A 250 -17.59 -3.30 -14.91
CA TYR A 250 -17.12 -2.01 -14.39
C TYR A 250 -18.18 -1.36 -13.47
N THR A 251 -19.45 -1.45 -13.85
CA THR A 251 -20.59 -0.98 -13.04
C THR A 251 -20.68 -1.70 -11.69
N LYS A 252 -20.42 -3.01 -11.65
CA LYS A 252 -20.41 -3.79 -10.40
C LYS A 252 -19.25 -3.37 -9.50
N LEU A 253 -18.08 -3.10 -10.07
CA LEU A 253 -16.93 -2.58 -9.32
C LEU A 253 -17.24 -1.22 -8.69
N LYS A 254 -17.79 -0.28 -9.49
CA LYS A 254 -18.23 1.04 -8.99
C LYS A 254 -19.25 0.93 -7.87
N ASN A 255 -20.24 0.05 -8.02
CA ASN A 255 -21.27 -0.13 -7.01
C ASN A 255 -20.69 -0.69 -5.70
N HIS A 256 -19.74 -1.62 -5.79
CA HIS A 256 -19.08 -2.17 -4.61
C HIS A 256 -18.34 -1.09 -3.81
N TYR A 257 -17.65 -0.16 -4.48
CA TYR A 257 -16.92 0.93 -3.84
C TYR A 257 -17.67 2.27 -3.79
N LYS A 258 -19.00 2.26 -4.01
CA LYS A 258 -19.83 3.47 -4.12
C LYS A 258 -19.66 4.40 -2.92
N TYR A 259 -19.58 3.84 -1.71
CA TYR A 259 -19.40 4.61 -0.49
C TYR A 259 -18.13 5.48 -0.55
N PHE A 260 -16.98 4.90 -0.88
CA PHE A 260 -15.71 5.65 -0.96
C PHE A 260 -15.69 6.64 -2.12
N LEU A 261 -16.29 6.27 -3.27
CA LEU A 261 -16.36 7.16 -4.43
C LEU A 261 -17.21 8.41 -4.15
N GLN A 262 -18.27 8.28 -3.36
CA GLN A 262 -19.22 9.37 -3.10
C GLN A 262 -18.94 10.17 -1.82
N ASN A 263 -18.30 9.57 -0.82
CA ASN A 263 -18.13 10.17 0.52
C ASN A 263 -16.67 10.50 0.86
N CYS A 264 -15.76 10.38 -0.10
CA CYS A 264 -14.40 10.87 0.08
C CYS A 264 -14.35 12.38 -0.17
N GLU A 265 -14.30 13.14 0.91
CA GLU A 265 -13.90 14.55 0.92
C GLU A 265 -12.61 14.66 1.72
N PHE A 266 -11.46 14.74 1.04
CA PHE A 266 -10.14 14.68 1.67
C PHE A 266 -9.98 15.63 2.85
N ALA A 267 -10.38 16.91 2.68
CA ALA A 267 -10.32 17.91 3.74
C ALA A 267 -11.12 17.50 4.98
N LYS A 268 -12.29 16.86 4.82
CA LYS A 268 -13.09 16.36 5.94
C LYS A 268 -12.46 15.12 6.56
N VAL A 269 -12.03 14.17 5.74
CA VAL A 269 -11.37 12.91 6.18
C VAL A 269 -10.12 13.22 7.00
N CYS A 270 -9.33 14.19 6.55
CA CYS A 270 -8.07 14.58 7.15
C CYS A 270 -8.18 15.72 8.17
N SER A 271 -9.40 16.20 8.46
CA SER A 271 -9.60 17.22 9.49
C SER A 271 -9.38 16.65 10.89
N ILE A 272 -8.68 17.43 11.71
CA ILE A 272 -8.53 17.17 13.14
C ILE A 272 -9.78 17.71 13.84
N LYS A 273 -10.37 16.92 14.74
CA LYS A 273 -11.41 17.46 15.64
C LYS A 273 -10.74 18.42 16.61
N LYS A 274 -11.03 19.72 16.50
CA LYS A 274 -10.66 20.68 17.55
C LYS A 274 -11.35 20.26 18.85
N ASN A 275 -10.60 19.75 19.81
CA ASN A 275 -11.11 19.58 21.17
C ASN A 275 -11.53 20.98 21.66
N GLY A 276 -12.82 21.19 21.86
CA GLY A 276 -13.36 22.44 22.37
C GLY A 276 -12.93 22.65 23.81
N THR A 277 -11.80 23.32 24.04
CA THR A 277 -11.55 24.03 25.29
C THR A 277 -12.45 25.28 25.32
N SER A 278 -13.74 25.07 25.56
CA SER A 278 -14.54 26.10 26.23
C SER A 278 -14.22 26.04 27.71
N ILE A 279 -13.14 26.72 28.11
CA ILE A 279 -13.07 27.25 29.47
C ILE A 279 -14.12 28.37 29.50
N LYS A 280 -15.34 28.03 29.92
CA LYS A 280 -16.29 29.05 30.37
C LYS A 280 -15.68 29.68 31.62
N GLY A 281 -15.11 30.87 31.43
CA GLY A 281 -14.96 31.82 32.52
C GLY A 281 -16.34 32.24 33.01
N THR A 282 -16.61 31.95 34.27
CA THR A 282 -17.68 32.49 35.12
C THR A 282 -17.21 32.22 36.55
N SER A 283 -17.10 33.14 37.49
CA SER A 283 -17.26 34.60 37.57
C SER A 283 -16.47 35.03 38.80
#